data_AF-U6L9B7-F1
#
_entry.id   AF-U6L9B7-F1
#
_cell.length_a   1.000
_cell.length_b   1.000
_cell.length_c   1.000
_cell.angle_alpha   90.00
_cell.angle_beta   90.00
_cell.angle_gamma   90.00
#
_symmetry.space_group_name_H-M   'P 1'
#
loop_
_entity.id
_entity.type
_entity.pdbx_description
1 polymer ?
#
loop_
_entity_poly.entity_id
_entity_poly.type
_entity_poly.pdbx_seq_one_letter_code
_entity_poly.pdbx_strand_id
1 'polypeptide(L)'
;MNRHEEALLSLSDLRHEWDLRIGLLESCLRQVQTIGAGLAPLGPDQWCAATVRPSFFRQTHVSCLRRIFGDNTEQVLSCLCCAPAASLPLILSTLQAKLLQWRAMGQLLGAYWTALEGPHFAGALDFRRKMNDAKRSSSSSSSSSGSGSGGSSSGGSSSSSSNGGSNGGAGGVEVEEGGRSLKMARIAKNE
;
A
#
# COMPACT_ATOMS: atom_id res chain seq x y z
N MET A 1 0.96 -26.66 3.68
CA MET A 1 1.16 -25.38 4.39
C MET A 1 0.15 -25.33 5.54
N ASN A 2 0.47 -24.71 6.67
CA ASN A 2 -0.47 -24.67 7.79
C ASN A 2 -1.63 -23.72 7.47
N ARG A 3 -2.88 -24.13 7.72
CA ARG A 3 -4.07 -23.27 7.56
C ARG A 3 -3.94 -21.92 8.26
N HIS A 4 -3.25 -21.88 9.41
CA HIS A 4 -2.98 -20.63 10.12
C HIS A 4 -1.97 -19.73 9.39
N GLU A 5 -0.96 -20.31 8.73
CA GLU A 5 0.00 -19.55 7.92
C GLU A 5 -0.63 -19.04 6.63
N GLU A 6 -1.49 -19.84 5.99
CA GLU A 6 -2.29 -19.40 4.82
C GLU A 6 -3.21 -18.22 5.16
N ALA A 7 -3.86 -18.27 6.34
CA ALA A 7 -4.71 -17.17 6.80
C ALA A 7 -3.91 -15.88 7.04
N LEU A 8 -2.71 -15.96 7.63
CA LEU A 8 -1.84 -14.80 7.83
C LEU A 8 -1.38 -14.18 6.51
N LEU A 9 -1.04 -15.00 5.51
CA LEU A 9 -0.66 -14.50 4.19
C LEU A 9 -1.84 -13.84 3.49
N SER A 10 -3.03 -14.44 3.55
CA SER A 10 -4.24 -13.82 2.98
C SER A 10 -4.55 -12.47 3.64
N LEU A 11 -4.38 -12.34 4.97
CA LEU A 11 -4.53 -11.06 5.66
C LEU A 11 -3.49 -10.03 5.21
N SER A 12 -2.24 -10.45 5.04
CA SER A 12 -1.17 -9.60 4.49
C SER A 12 -1.50 -9.10 3.09
N ASP A 13 -1.99 -9.97 2.20
CA ASP A 13 -2.36 -9.61 0.84
C ASP A 13 -3.51 -8.61 0.84
N LEU A 14 -4.56 -8.83 1.64
CA LEU A 14 -5.70 -7.90 1.77
C LEU A 14 -5.26 -6.51 2.25
N ARG A 15 -4.33 -6.45 3.20
CA ARG A 15 -3.76 -5.20 3.68
C ARG A 15 -2.99 -4.48 2.57
N HIS A 16 -2.12 -5.21 1.88
CA HIS A 16 -1.35 -4.67 0.77
C HIS A 16 -2.25 -4.15 -0.37
N GLU A 17 -3.29 -4.90 -0.73
CA GLU A 17 -4.27 -4.48 -1.74
C GLU A 17 -4.98 -3.17 -1.37
N TRP A 18 -5.30 -2.99 -0.09
CA TRP A 18 -5.90 -1.76 0.41
C TRP A 18 -4.95 -0.57 0.31
N ASP A 19 -3.69 -0.76 0.72
CA ASP A 19 -2.66 0.28 0.63
C ASP A 19 -2.37 0.65 -0.83
N LEU A 20 -2.29 -0.33 -1.73
CA LEU A 20 -2.18 -0.10 -3.17
C LEU A 20 -3.36 0.72 -3.72
N ARG A 21 -4.57 0.43 -3.26
CA ARG A 21 -5.78 1.17 -3.67
C ARG A 21 -5.72 2.64 -3.24
N ILE A 22 -5.25 2.92 -2.02
CA ILE A 22 -5.03 4.27 -1.53
C ILE A 22 -3.93 4.96 -2.35
N GLY A 23 -2.79 4.29 -2.57
CA GLY A 23 -1.67 4.86 -3.34
C GLY A 23 -2.03 5.18 -4.78
N LEU A 24 -2.88 4.36 -5.42
CA LEU A 24 -3.42 4.65 -6.76
C LEU A 24 -4.30 5.91 -6.78
N LEU A 25 -5.13 6.11 -5.75
CA LEU A 25 -5.96 7.31 -5.62
C LEU A 25 -5.11 8.55 -5.38
N GLU A 26 -4.10 8.48 -4.52
CA GLU A 26 -3.15 9.58 -4.30
C GLU A 26 -2.38 9.94 -5.57
N SER A 27 -1.97 8.93 -6.34
CA SER A 27 -1.32 9.12 -7.63
C SER A 27 -2.26 9.78 -8.65
N CYS A 28 -3.53 9.33 -8.71
CA CYS A 28 -4.55 9.94 -9.55
C CYS A 28 -4.84 11.40 -9.16
N LEU A 29 -4.91 11.68 -7.85
CA LEU A 29 -5.17 13.02 -7.33
C LEU A 29 -4.03 13.98 -7.69
N ARG A 30 -2.76 13.56 -7.52
CA ARG A 30 -1.60 14.34 -7.97
C ARG A 30 -1.66 14.65 -9.46
N GLN A 31 -2.05 13.67 -10.27
CA GLN A 31 -2.19 13.85 -11.72
C GLN A 31 -3.24 14.91 -12.06
N VAL A 32 -4.40 14.90 -11.41
CA VAL A 32 -5.45 15.92 -11.61
C VAL A 32 -4.99 17.29 -11.09
N GLN A 33 -4.27 17.34 -9.98
CA GLN A 33 -3.69 18.59 -9.47
C GLN A 33 -2.68 19.21 -10.44
N THR A 34 -1.90 18.39 -11.16
CA THR A 34 -0.99 18.89 -12.21
C THR A 34 -1.73 19.64 -13.32
N ILE A 35 -2.97 19.23 -13.64
CA ILE A 35 -3.82 19.98 -14.60
C ILE A 35 -4.13 21.36 -14.02
N GLY A 36 -4.56 21.44 -12.76
CA GLY A 36 -4.85 22.71 -12.10
C GLY A 36 -3.63 23.63 -12.02
N ALA A 37 -2.46 23.08 -11.71
CA ALA A 37 -1.20 23.82 -11.68
C ALA A 37 -0.78 24.33 -13.08
N GLY A 38 -1.05 23.56 -14.13
CA GLY A 38 -0.83 23.98 -15.52
C GLY A 38 -1.80 25.06 -15.99
N LEU A 39 -3.00 25.12 -15.39
CA LEU A 39 -4.00 26.17 -15.63
C LEU A 39 -3.70 27.45 -14.85
N ALA A 40 -3.16 27.36 -13.63
CA ALA A 40 -2.87 28.52 -12.78
C ALA A 40 -2.15 29.72 -13.48
N PRO A 41 -1.14 29.53 -14.34
CA PRO A 41 -0.50 30.64 -15.06
C PRO A 41 -1.32 31.18 -16.24
N LEU A 42 -2.31 30.43 -16.72
CA LEU A 42 -3.23 30.90 -17.76
C LEU A 42 -4.24 31.85 -17.11
N GLY A 43 -4.65 32.92 -17.81
CA GLY A 43 -5.72 33.79 -17.32
C GLY A 43 -7.08 33.08 -17.34
N PRO A 44 -8.09 33.59 -16.60
CA PRO A 44 -9.41 32.95 -16.48
C PRO A 44 -10.11 32.71 -17.84
N ASP A 45 -9.94 33.63 -18.80
CA ASP A 45 -10.50 33.47 -20.16
C ASP A 45 -9.84 32.31 -20.93
N GLN A 46 -8.56 32.07 -20.67
CA GLN A 46 -7.80 30.99 -21.30
C GLN A 46 -8.09 29.62 -20.66
N TRP A 47 -8.65 29.59 -19.44
CA TRP A 47 -9.04 28.34 -18.79
C TRP A 47 -10.20 27.66 -19.50
N CYS A 48 -11.16 28.46 -19.99
CA CYS A 48 -12.32 27.97 -20.71
C CYS A 48 -11.96 27.34 -22.07
N ALA A 49 -10.87 27.82 -22.70
CA ALA A 49 -10.36 27.30 -23.96
C ALA A 49 -9.31 26.17 -23.79
N ALA A 50 -8.85 25.94 -22.55
CA ALA A 50 -7.83 24.93 -22.28
C ALA A 50 -8.43 23.52 -22.40
N THR A 51 -7.71 22.64 -23.08
CA THR A 51 -8.07 21.22 -23.21
C THR A 51 -6.91 20.34 -22.75
N VAL A 52 -7.24 19.16 -22.23
CA VAL A 52 -6.27 18.16 -21.79
C VAL A 52 -6.33 16.97 -22.73
N ARG A 53 -5.17 16.49 -23.19
CA ARG A 53 -5.13 15.29 -24.03
C ARG A 53 -5.49 14.06 -23.18
N PRO A 54 -6.33 13.13 -23.68
CA PRO A 54 -6.66 11.89 -22.96
C PRO A 54 -5.42 11.04 -22.59
N SER A 55 -4.37 11.09 -23.42
CA SER A 55 -3.08 10.42 -23.16
C SER A 55 -2.35 10.91 -21.91
N PHE A 56 -2.82 11.99 -21.30
CA PHE A 56 -2.35 12.46 -20.00
C PHE A 56 -2.69 11.48 -18.87
N PHE A 57 -3.78 10.70 -19.01
CA PHE A 57 -4.16 9.68 -18.05
C PHE A 57 -3.60 8.32 -18.44
N ARG A 58 -2.84 7.71 -17.53
CA ARG A 58 -2.43 6.31 -17.60
C ARG A 58 -3.61 5.38 -17.28
N GLN A 59 -3.49 4.13 -17.74
CA GLN A 59 -4.48 3.08 -17.46
C GLN A 59 -4.77 2.90 -15.96
N THR A 60 -3.77 3.11 -15.10
CA THR A 60 -3.93 3.06 -13.64
C THR A 60 -4.84 4.15 -13.09
N HIS A 61 -4.75 5.37 -13.64
CA HIS A 61 -5.63 6.49 -13.27
C HIS A 61 -7.06 6.23 -13.76
N VAL A 62 -7.22 5.76 -15.00
CA VAL A 62 -8.53 5.39 -15.55
C VAL A 62 -9.19 4.29 -14.72
N SER A 63 -8.42 3.27 -14.32
CA SER A 63 -8.92 2.18 -13.46
C SER A 63 -9.32 2.69 -12.07
N CYS A 64 -8.57 3.66 -11.52
CA CYS A 64 -8.89 4.30 -10.25
C CYS A 64 -10.20 5.10 -10.35
N LEU A 65 -10.36 5.92 -11.40
CA LEU A 65 -11.58 6.68 -11.66
C LEU A 65 -12.77 5.74 -11.88
N ARG A 66 -12.58 4.62 -12.58
CA ARG A 66 -13.61 3.59 -12.77
C ARG A 66 -14.12 3.00 -11.47
N ARG A 67 -13.25 2.84 -10.48
CA ARG A 67 -13.64 2.37 -9.15
C ARG A 67 -14.46 3.41 -8.37
N ILE A 68 -14.29 4.69 -8.65
CA ILE A 68 -14.95 5.79 -7.92
C ILE A 68 -16.24 6.23 -8.60
N PHE A 69 -16.21 6.40 -9.91
CA PHE A 69 -17.30 6.96 -10.71
C PHE A 69 -18.10 5.88 -11.46
N GLY A 70 -17.65 4.63 -11.46
CA GLY A 70 -18.36 3.51 -12.10
C GLY A 70 -18.54 3.74 -13.60
N ASP A 71 -19.76 3.58 -14.07
CA ASP A 71 -20.12 3.70 -15.48
C ASP A 71 -19.95 5.12 -16.02
N ASN A 72 -19.98 6.14 -15.16
CA ASN A 72 -19.83 7.55 -15.54
C ASN A 72 -18.37 7.95 -15.81
N THR A 73 -17.43 7.03 -15.71
CA THR A 73 -15.99 7.34 -15.78
C THR A 73 -15.57 7.95 -17.10
N GLU A 74 -16.07 7.43 -18.22
CA GLU A 74 -15.74 7.95 -19.54
C GLU A 74 -16.29 9.38 -19.72
N GLN A 75 -17.48 9.66 -19.17
CA GLN A 75 -18.06 11.00 -19.15
C GLN A 75 -17.23 11.96 -18.29
N VAL A 76 -16.82 11.53 -17.10
CA VAL A 76 -15.96 12.32 -16.20
C VAL A 76 -14.63 12.65 -16.87
N LEU A 77 -13.99 11.67 -17.51
CA LEU A 77 -12.76 11.87 -18.28
C LEU A 77 -12.96 12.82 -19.45
N SER A 78 -14.05 12.66 -20.21
CA SER A 78 -14.39 13.57 -21.32
C SER A 78 -14.59 15.00 -20.83
N CYS A 79 -15.33 15.21 -19.74
CA CYS A 79 -15.53 16.53 -19.14
C CYS A 79 -14.20 17.14 -18.67
N LEU A 80 -13.32 16.34 -18.06
CA LEU A 80 -12.01 16.79 -17.60
C LEU A 80 -11.07 17.13 -18.76
N CYS A 81 -11.20 16.45 -19.89
CA CYS A 81 -10.40 16.72 -21.09
C CYS A 81 -10.90 17.93 -21.89
N CYS A 82 -12.22 18.08 -22.03
CA CYS A 82 -12.82 19.14 -22.86
C CYS A 82 -13.03 20.46 -22.12
N ALA A 83 -13.35 20.41 -20.82
CA ALA A 83 -13.67 21.58 -20.01
C ALA A 83 -13.07 21.44 -18.59
N PRO A 84 -11.74 21.44 -18.45
CA PRO A 84 -11.07 21.25 -17.17
C PRO A 84 -11.45 22.35 -16.17
N ALA A 85 -11.64 23.60 -16.61
CA ALA A 85 -11.99 24.71 -15.72
C ALA A 85 -13.27 24.46 -14.91
N ALA A 86 -14.30 23.89 -15.56
CA ALA A 86 -15.58 23.60 -14.92
C ALA A 86 -15.57 22.30 -14.12
N SER A 87 -14.89 21.27 -14.63
CA SER A 87 -14.97 19.90 -14.08
C SER A 87 -13.94 19.61 -12.99
N LEU A 88 -12.77 20.24 -13.05
CA LEU A 88 -11.66 20.01 -12.12
C LEU A 88 -12.00 20.24 -10.64
N PRO A 89 -12.68 21.33 -10.21
CA PRO A 89 -12.99 21.52 -8.79
C PRO A 89 -13.91 20.42 -8.23
N LEU A 90 -14.89 19.97 -9.04
CA LEU A 90 -15.82 18.92 -8.64
C LEU A 90 -15.13 17.55 -8.57
N ILE A 91 -14.25 17.26 -9.52
CA ILE A 91 -13.50 15.99 -9.52
C ILE A 91 -12.49 15.99 -8.37
N LEU A 92 -11.75 17.08 -8.15
CA LEU A 92 -10.78 17.17 -7.05
C LEU A 92 -11.45 16.99 -5.68
N SER A 93 -12.56 17.69 -5.43
CA SER A 93 -13.27 17.57 -4.15
C SER A 93 -13.77 16.15 -3.92
N THR A 94 -14.29 15.50 -4.96
CA THR A 94 -14.75 14.10 -4.89
C THR A 94 -13.60 13.14 -4.60
N LEU A 95 -12.46 13.28 -5.29
CA LEU A 95 -11.28 12.42 -5.07
C LEU A 95 -10.68 12.63 -3.67
N GLN A 96 -10.63 13.88 -3.19
CA GLN A 96 -10.18 14.20 -1.83
C GLN A 96 -11.10 13.61 -0.76
N ALA A 97 -12.41 13.76 -0.92
CA ALA A 97 -13.39 13.17 -0.01
C ALA A 97 -13.27 11.64 0.01
N LYS A 98 -13.09 11.00 -1.15
CA LYS A 98 -12.87 9.55 -1.24
C LYS A 98 -11.56 9.11 -0.61
N LEU A 99 -10.48 9.88 -0.77
CA LEU A 99 -9.20 9.57 -0.16
C LEU A 99 -9.31 9.60 1.37
N LEU A 100 -9.97 10.62 1.93
CA LEU A 100 -10.21 10.71 3.36
C LEU A 100 -11.06 9.54 3.85
N GLN A 101 -12.14 9.21 3.13
CA GLN A 101 -13.00 8.06 3.44
C GLN A 101 -12.20 6.74 3.44
N TRP A 102 -11.36 6.50 2.43
CA TRP A 102 -10.59 5.26 2.32
C TRP A 102 -9.47 5.15 3.36
N ARG A 103 -8.84 6.27 3.75
CA ARG A 103 -7.88 6.30 4.85
C ARG A 103 -8.54 6.01 6.20
N ALA A 104 -9.70 6.60 6.46
CA ALA A 104 -10.48 6.31 7.67
C ALA A 104 -10.89 4.83 7.73
N MET A 105 -11.35 4.28 6.60
CA MET A 105 -11.66 2.86 6.49
C MET A 105 -10.42 1.98 6.67
N GLY A 106 -9.26 2.39 6.15
CA GLY A 106 -7.99 1.68 6.35
C GLY A 106 -7.60 1.59 7.83
N GLN A 107 -7.87 2.62 8.62
CA GLN A 107 -7.62 2.57 10.08
C GLN A 107 -8.56 1.57 10.78
N LEU A 108 -9.84 1.55 10.42
CA LEU A 108 -10.81 0.59 10.95
C LEU A 108 -10.44 -0.86 10.57
N LEU A 109 -10.07 -1.06 9.30
CA LEU A 109 -9.60 -2.36 8.80
C LEU A 109 -8.29 -2.79 9.47
N GLY A 110 -7.38 -1.86 9.77
CA GLY A 110 -6.16 -2.14 10.51
C GLY A 110 -6.41 -2.74 11.90
N ALA A 111 -7.37 -2.17 12.65
CA ALA A 111 -7.79 -2.74 13.93
C ALA A 111 -8.42 -4.14 13.76
N TYR A 112 -9.26 -4.31 12.74
CA TYR A 112 -9.88 -5.60 12.41
C TYR A 112 -8.85 -6.68 12.05
N TRP A 113 -7.89 -6.38 11.18
CA TRP A 113 -6.82 -7.31 10.79
C TRP A 113 -5.96 -7.69 11.99
N THR A 114 -5.59 -6.74 12.84
CA THR A 114 -4.81 -7.01 14.06
C THR A 114 -5.54 -7.97 15.00
N ALA A 115 -6.86 -7.83 15.13
CA ALA A 115 -7.67 -8.74 15.95
C ALA A 115 -7.73 -10.17 15.39
N LEU A 116 -7.69 -10.32 14.05
CA LEU A 116 -7.67 -11.63 13.39
C LEU A 116 -6.28 -12.28 13.39
N GLU A 117 -5.21 -11.49 13.32
CA GLU A 117 -3.83 -12.00 13.27
C GLU A 117 -3.45 -12.78 14.53
N GLY A 118 -3.86 -12.33 15.72
CA GLY A 118 -3.47 -12.95 17.00
C GLY A 118 -3.75 -14.46 17.08
N PRO A 119 -5.00 -14.92 16.88
CA PRO A 119 -5.34 -16.35 16.89
C PRO A 119 -4.60 -17.16 15.82
N HIS A 120 -4.42 -16.60 14.61
CA HIS A 120 -3.70 -17.30 13.54
C HIS A 120 -2.20 -17.39 13.83
N PHE A 121 -1.60 -16.34 14.39
CA PHE A 121 -0.20 -16.35 14.79
C PHE A 121 0.07 -17.41 15.88
N ALA A 122 -0.76 -17.48 16.92
CA ALA A 122 -0.64 -18.50 17.96
C ALA A 122 -0.76 -19.92 17.38
N GLY A 123 -1.75 -20.17 16.53
CA GLY A 123 -1.92 -21.47 15.87
C GLY A 123 -0.78 -21.83 14.91
N ALA A 124 -0.16 -20.84 14.26
CA ALA A 124 1.02 -21.04 13.43
C ALA A 124 2.25 -21.45 14.26
N LEU A 125 2.46 -20.80 15.40
CA LEU A 125 3.54 -21.14 16.34
C LEU A 125 3.38 -22.54 16.92
N ASP A 126 2.17 -22.91 17.34
CA ASP A 126 1.89 -24.23 17.91
C ASP A 126 2.13 -25.35 16.90
N PHE A 127 1.72 -25.15 15.65
CA PHE A 127 1.99 -26.11 14.57
C PHE A 127 3.50 -26.26 14.33
N ARG A 128 4.24 -25.16 14.27
CA ARG A 128 5.70 -25.17 14.09
C ARG A 128 6.40 -25.90 15.24
N ARG A 129 5.96 -25.67 16.49
CA ARG A 129 6.48 -26.36 17.67
C ARG A 129 6.24 -27.86 17.56
N LYS A 130 5.01 -28.30 17.27
CA LYS A 130 4.65 -29.71 17.10
C LYS A 130 5.47 -30.39 15.99
N MET A 131 5.66 -29.72 14.86
CA MET A 131 6.50 -30.25 13.77
C MET A 131 7.96 -30.40 14.18
N ASN A 132 8.52 -29.42 14.89
CA ASN A 132 9.90 -29.50 15.38
C ASN A 132 10.07 -30.60 16.44
N ASP A 133 9.10 -30.78 17.32
CA ASP A 133 9.12 -31.84 18.33
C ASP A 133 9.02 -33.23 17.68
N ALA A 134 8.16 -33.41 16.67
CA ALA A 134 8.07 -34.64 15.88
C ALA A 134 9.37 -34.93 15.08
N LYS A 135 10.05 -33.89 14.59
CA LYS A 135 11.34 -34.04 13.91
C LYS A 135 12.46 -34.43 14.88
N ARG A 136 12.44 -33.90 16.10
CA ARG A 136 13.38 -34.28 17.17
C ARG A 136 13.17 -35.71 17.63
N SER A 137 11.92 -36.11 17.89
CA SER A 137 11.60 -37.47 18.32
C SER A 137 11.93 -38.53 17.26
N SER A 138 11.67 -38.24 15.98
CA SER A 138 12.07 -39.12 14.87
C SER A 138 13.58 -39.23 14.69
N SER A 139 14.34 -38.15 14.92
CA SER A 139 15.81 -38.19 14.88
C SER A 139 16.46 -38.94 16.06
N SER A 140 15.79 -39.00 17.22
CA SER A 140 16.26 -39.78 18.38
C SER A 140 15.92 -41.27 18.30
N SER A 141 14.91 -41.65 17.51
CA SER A 141 14.57 -43.07 17.29
C SER A 141 15.51 -43.78 16.29
N SER A 142 16.35 -43.06 15.55
CA SER A 142 17.36 -43.62 14.66
C SER A 142 18.74 -43.81 15.32
N SER A 143 18.89 -43.51 16.62
CA SER A 143 20.18 -43.57 17.33
C SER A 143 20.16 -44.42 18.60
N SER A 144 19.22 -45.36 18.74
CA SER A 144 19.15 -46.30 19.86
C SER A 144 19.36 -47.77 19.45
N SER A 145 20.60 -48.10 19.09
CA SER A 145 21.19 -49.40 19.40
C SER A 145 22.51 -49.16 20.12
N GLY A 146 22.45 -49.08 21.46
CA GLY A 146 23.61 -48.81 22.30
C GLY A 146 23.23 -48.51 23.75
N SER A 147 23.15 -49.59 24.53
CA SER A 147 23.07 -49.70 25.99
C SER A 147 23.81 -48.63 26.82
N GLY A 148 23.22 -48.22 27.96
CA GLY A 148 23.95 -47.49 29.01
C GLY A 148 23.08 -46.93 30.14
N SER A 149 23.27 -47.48 31.33
CA SER A 149 22.52 -47.25 32.57
C SER A 149 22.85 -45.94 33.31
N GLY A 150 21.88 -45.43 34.09
CA GLY A 150 22.07 -44.80 35.40
C GLY A 150 22.41 -43.31 35.46
N GLY A 151 21.71 -42.57 36.34
CA GLY A 151 22.16 -41.25 36.81
C GLY A 151 21.04 -40.27 37.16
N SER A 152 20.65 -40.25 38.42
CA SER A 152 19.84 -39.23 39.09
C SER A 152 20.63 -37.92 39.32
N SER A 153 20.02 -36.74 39.11
CA SER A 153 20.23 -35.56 39.98
C SER A 153 19.35 -34.35 39.61
N SER A 154 18.87 -33.73 40.68
CA SER A 154 18.16 -32.47 40.89
C SER A 154 18.84 -31.19 40.37
N GLY A 155 18.03 -30.12 40.20
CA GLY A 155 18.44 -28.77 40.63
C GLY A 155 18.13 -27.60 39.69
N GLY A 156 17.40 -26.61 40.20
CA GLY A 156 17.85 -25.21 40.12
C GLY A 156 17.34 -24.32 38.97
N SER A 157 16.40 -23.46 39.33
CA SER A 157 16.03 -22.19 38.67
C SER A 157 17.19 -21.21 38.45
N SER A 158 17.13 -20.39 37.38
CA SER A 158 17.25 -18.92 37.47
C SER A 158 17.20 -18.23 36.10
N SER A 159 16.42 -17.16 36.07
CA SER A 159 16.37 -16.10 35.07
C SER A 159 17.45 -15.05 35.31
N SER A 160 17.95 -14.41 34.25
CA SER A 160 17.97 -12.94 34.05
C SER A 160 19.19 -12.43 33.25
N SER A 161 18.94 -11.33 32.52
CA SER A 161 19.86 -10.23 32.12
C SER A 161 20.90 -10.52 31.02
N SER A 162 20.74 -10.01 29.79
CA SER A 162 20.99 -8.64 29.29
C SER A 162 22.46 -8.33 28.94
N ASN A 163 22.75 -8.16 27.64
CA ASN A 163 23.81 -7.36 27.01
C ASN A 163 23.67 -7.55 25.48
N GLY A 164 23.85 -6.60 24.57
CA GLY A 164 24.33 -5.22 24.59
C GLY A 164 24.75 -4.84 23.15
N GLY A 165 24.81 -3.53 22.85
CA GLY A 165 25.57 -2.94 21.73
C GLY A 165 24.82 -2.81 20.39
N SER A 166 24.41 -1.63 19.91
CA SER A 166 25.18 -0.42 19.47
C SER A 166 25.77 -0.52 18.06
N ASN A 167 25.22 0.27 17.13
CA ASN A 167 25.84 1.02 16.02
C ASN A 167 24.70 1.47 15.08
N GLY A 168 24.52 2.71 14.66
CA GLY A 168 25.49 3.70 14.19
C GLY A 168 25.21 3.95 12.71
N GLY A 169 24.89 5.17 12.29
CA GLY A 169 24.65 5.44 10.87
C GLY A 169 24.00 6.79 10.58
N ALA A 170 24.82 7.83 10.49
CA ALA A 170 24.49 9.12 9.90
C ALA A 170 24.15 8.97 8.41
N GLY A 171 23.29 9.87 7.91
CA GLY A 171 22.98 9.97 6.48
C GLY A 171 21.91 11.01 6.22
N GLY A 172 22.27 12.29 6.34
CA GLY A 172 21.59 13.32 5.56
C GLY A 172 22.04 13.21 4.10
N VAL A 173 21.17 13.54 3.16
CA VAL A 173 21.51 14.10 1.84
C VAL A 173 20.25 14.34 1.00
N GLU A 174 20.15 15.59 0.58
CA GLU A 174 19.72 16.16 -0.70
C GLU A 174 18.26 16.11 -1.18
N VAL A 175 17.77 17.34 -1.34
CA VAL A 175 16.70 17.82 -2.20
C VAL A 175 17.12 17.63 -3.66
N GLU A 176 16.28 16.98 -4.47
CA GLU A 176 16.37 17.06 -5.94
C GLU A 176 15.04 17.54 -6.51
N GLU A 177 15.10 18.76 -7.05
CA GLU A 177 14.05 19.47 -7.76
C GLU A 177 14.04 18.99 -9.23
N GLY A 178 13.22 17.97 -9.52
CA GLY A 178 13.11 17.38 -10.84
C GLY A 178 12.13 18.13 -11.76
N GLY A 179 12.61 19.20 -12.40
CA GLY A 179 11.89 19.92 -13.45
C GLY A 179 11.46 19.02 -14.62
N ARG A 180 10.18 19.08 -14.97
CA ARG A 180 9.66 18.53 -16.23
C ARG A 180 8.95 19.62 -17.01
N SER A 181 9.69 20.11 -18.01
CA SER A 181 9.26 21.01 -19.07
C SER A 181 7.98 20.50 -19.75
N LEU A 182 6.88 21.24 -19.58
CA LEU A 182 5.68 21.10 -20.41
C LEU A 182 5.94 21.79 -21.76
N LYS A 183 6.06 21.03 -22.84
CA LYS A 183 5.95 21.56 -24.20
C LYS A 183 4.48 21.85 -24.52
N MET A 184 4.12 23.13 -24.49
CA MET A 184 2.85 23.66 -24.99
C MET A 184 2.79 23.50 -26.52
N ALA A 185 1.71 22.90 -27.03
CA ALA A 185 1.42 22.80 -28.46
C ALA A 185 0.68 24.05 -28.94
N ARG A 186 1.02 24.48 -30.16
CA ARG A 186 0.62 25.73 -30.84
C ARG A 186 -0.90 25.89 -30.96
N ILE A 187 -1.37 27.10 -30.71
CA ILE A 187 -2.69 27.62 -31.11
C ILE A 187 -2.60 27.96 -32.61
N ALA A 188 -3.35 27.27 -33.45
CA ALA A 188 -3.62 27.70 -34.81
C ALA A 188 -4.75 28.74 -34.77
N LYS A 189 -4.44 29.99 -35.12
CA LYS A 189 -5.44 30.97 -35.53
C LYS A 189 -5.85 30.60 -36.95
N ASN A 190 -7.12 30.28 -37.17
CA ASN A 190 -7.72 30.41 -38.49
C ASN A 190 -8.51 31.72 -38.52
N GLU A 191 -8.13 32.55 -39.48
CA GLU A 191 -8.88 33.67 -40.04
C GLU A 191 -10.18 33.20 -40.70
#